data_AF-A0A5J5Q010-F1
#
_entry.id   AF-A0A5J5Q010-F1
#
_cell.length_a   1.000
_cell.length_b   1.000
_cell.length_c   1.000
_cell.angle_alpha   90.00
_cell.angle_beta   90.00
_cell.angle_gamma   90.00
#
_symmetry.space_group_name_H-M   'P 1'
#
loop_
_entity.id
_entity.type
_entity.pdbx_description
1 polymer ?
#
loop_
_entity_poly.entity_id
_entity_poly.type
_entity_poly.pdbx_seq_one_letter_code
_entity_poly.pdbx_strand_id
1 'polypeptide(L)'
;MAEIKSEPAEQSIYNRINELKAFDETKSGVKGLVDSGLSKIPTIFINEEYKLERNNNIHNQKSGGCTNNGGIPIIDLTGVDDDPNLRCEIVKKVVEACDKWGFFQIINHGIPVTTLDEMMDGIRRFHEQDKEAKKEFYSRDITRKRDTLSCAMAPRGPLPQQLPAVCRDIFIEYSNKMVKLGHTLLELFSETLGLNRSYLEDIGCGEGLFVMGHYYPPCPEPDLTLGTSSHTDCGFFTILLQDQIGGLQVRHQNLWLDVNSIHGALIVNLADMMQLISNDKFISVHHRVLANTRGPRVSVASFFKTHLLPENASRLYGPIKELISQKNPPLYRETTTKDFVSNYYSKGLDCKTLQYLKL
;
A
#
# COMPACT_ATOMS: atom_id res chain seq x y z
N MET A 1 -31.87 -26.71 -24.91
CA MET A 1 -30.63 -26.45 -24.15
C MET A 1 -29.68 -25.77 -25.11
N ALA A 2 -29.44 -24.47 -24.95
CA ALA A 2 -28.45 -23.78 -25.77
C ALA A 2 -27.06 -24.14 -25.24
N GLU A 3 -26.25 -24.81 -26.06
CA GLU A 3 -24.84 -25.07 -25.79
C GLU A 3 -24.11 -23.74 -25.68
N ILE A 4 -23.66 -23.39 -24.47
CA ILE A 4 -22.70 -22.32 -24.27
C ILE A 4 -21.37 -22.83 -24.82
N LYS A 5 -21.07 -22.48 -26.08
CA LYS A 5 -19.75 -22.71 -26.66
C LYS A 5 -18.74 -21.88 -25.87
N SER A 6 -17.84 -22.55 -25.16
CA SER A 6 -16.70 -21.91 -24.53
C SER A 6 -15.82 -21.25 -25.60
N GLU A 7 -15.54 -19.97 -25.45
CA GLU A 7 -14.64 -19.25 -26.35
C GLU A 7 -13.21 -19.83 -26.25
N PRO A 8 -12.47 -20.01 -27.37
CA PRO A 8 -11.10 -20.50 -27.32
C PRO A 8 -10.19 -19.57 -26.51
N ALA A 9 -9.27 -20.13 -25.71
CA ALA A 9 -8.40 -19.37 -24.80
C ALA A 9 -7.60 -18.26 -25.52
N GLU A 10 -7.11 -18.53 -26.74
CA GLU A 10 -6.38 -17.55 -27.56
C GLU A 10 -7.27 -16.36 -27.99
N GLN A 11 -8.53 -16.62 -28.32
CA GLN A 11 -9.50 -15.58 -28.69
C GLN A 11 -9.86 -14.72 -27.47
N SER A 12 -10.03 -15.35 -26.30
CA SER A 12 -10.28 -14.65 -25.04
C SER A 12 -9.12 -13.71 -24.65
N ILE A 13 -7.87 -14.17 -24.78
CA ILE A 13 -6.68 -13.36 -24.54
C ILE A 13 -6.61 -12.19 -25.54
N TYR A 14 -6.86 -12.45 -26.82
CA TYR A 14 -6.87 -11.42 -27.85
C TYR A 14 -7.92 -10.34 -27.59
N ASN A 15 -9.15 -10.74 -27.23
CA ASN A 15 -10.23 -9.82 -26.89
C ASN A 15 -9.87 -8.95 -25.68
N ARG A 16 -9.31 -9.56 -24.62
CA ARG A 16 -8.86 -8.85 -23.40
C ARG A 16 -7.79 -7.80 -23.73
N ILE A 17 -6.81 -8.13 -24.57
CA ILE A 17 -5.76 -7.19 -24.99
C ILE A 17 -6.35 -5.99 -25.74
N ASN A 18 -7.31 -6.22 -26.63
CA ASN A 18 -7.94 -5.14 -27.40
C ASN A 18 -8.82 -4.24 -26.51
N GLU A 19 -9.59 -4.82 -25.60
CA GLU A 19 -10.39 -4.08 -24.62
C GLU A 19 -9.51 -3.21 -23.72
N LEU A 20 -8.35 -3.74 -23.28
CA LEU A 20 -7.38 -2.98 -22.49
C LEU A 20 -6.78 -1.80 -23.29
N LYS A 21 -6.45 -2.01 -24.57
CA LYS A 21 -5.94 -0.95 -25.46
C LYS A 21 -6.98 0.15 -25.65
N ALA A 22 -8.23 -0.22 -25.95
CA ALA A 22 -9.33 0.73 -26.12
C ALA A 22 -9.57 1.55 -24.85
N PHE A 23 -9.59 0.88 -23.69
CA PHE A 23 -9.68 1.55 -22.40
C PHE A 23 -8.51 2.52 -22.17
N ASP A 24 -7.27 2.12 -22.48
CA ASP A 24 -6.10 3.00 -22.34
C ASP A 24 -6.11 4.21 -23.27
N GLU A 25 -6.64 4.08 -24.48
CA GLU A 25 -6.76 5.16 -25.45
C GLU A 25 -7.72 6.25 -24.97
N THR A 26 -8.68 5.89 -24.12
CA THR A 26 -9.57 6.87 -23.50
C THR A 26 -8.81 7.89 -22.66
N LYS A 27 -7.72 7.50 -21.97
CA LYS A 27 -7.01 8.33 -20.98
C LYS A 27 -7.92 8.96 -19.92
N SER A 28 -9.10 8.39 -19.68
CA SER A 28 -10.07 8.89 -18.69
C SER A 28 -10.07 8.07 -17.41
N GLY A 29 -9.38 6.92 -17.42
CA GLY A 29 -9.36 5.98 -16.30
C GLY A 29 -10.72 5.38 -15.99
N VAL A 30 -10.79 4.61 -14.90
CA VAL A 30 -11.97 3.95 -14.34
C VAL A 30 -13.04 4.97 -13.96
N LYS A 31 -12.66 6.16 -13.47
CA LYS A 31 -13.65 7.24 -13.21
C LYS A 31 -14.42 7.60 -14.48
N GLY A 32 -13.74 7.76 -15.61
CA GLY A 32 -14.41 8.06 -16.89
C GLY A 32 -15.39 6.97 -17.34
N LEU A 33 -15.15 5.70 -16.97
CA LEU A 33 -16.12 4.63 -17.21
C LEU A 33 -17.37 4.79 -16.34
N VAL A 34 -17.20 5.14 -15.07
CA VAL A 34 -18.33 5.38 -14.15
C VAL A 34 -19.13 6.61 -14.57
N ASP A 35 -18.44 7.71 -14.93
CA ASP A 35 -19.08 8.94 -15.41
C ASP A 35 -19.90 8.71 -16.71
N SER A 36 -19.60 7.66 -17.49
CA SER A 36 -20.37 7.28 -18.68
C SER A 36 -21.72 6.59 -18.37
N GLY A 37 -22.04 6.34 -17.10
CA GLY A 37 -23.30 5.72 -16.67
C GLY A 37 -23.32 4.19 -16.82
N LEU A 38 -22.14 3.56 -16.82
CA LEU A 38 -21.98 2.13 -17.05
C LEU A 38 -22.61 1.30 -15.92
N SER A 39 -23.47 0.34 -16.30
CA SER A 39 -24.19 -0.55 -15.37
C SER A 39 -23.51 -1.90 -15.14
N LYS A 40 -22.52 -2.25 -15.95
CA LYS A 40 -21.75 -3.51 -15.86
C LYS A 40 -20.28 -3.29 -16.15
N ILE A 41 -19.41 -3.82 -15.31
CA ILE A 41 -17.97 -3.62 -15.45
C ILE A 41 -17.43 -4.30 -16.73
N PRO A 42 -16.49 -3.66 -17.45
CA PRO A 42 -15.80 -4.28 -18.56
C PRO A 42 -15.09 -5.58 -18.14
N THR A 43 -14.97 -6.57 -19.04
CA THR A 43 -14.47 -7.90 -18.69
C THR A 43 -13.01 -7.88 -18.25
N ILE A 44 -12.25 -6.89 -18.71
CA ILE A 44 -10.87 -6.64 -18.26
C ILE A 44 -10.72 -6.43 -16.75
N PHE A 45 -11.78 -5.97 -16.06
CA PHE A 45 -11.78 -5.71 -14.61
C PHE A 45 -12.31 -6.86 -13.77
N ILE A 46 -12.85 -7.91 -14.38
CA ILE A 46 -13.33 -9.08 -13.65
C ILE A 46 -12.12 -9.84 -13.09
N ASN A 47 -12.11 -10.06 -11.78
CA ASN A 47 -11.11 -10.86 -11.09
C ASN A 47 -11.71 -12.24 -10.76
N GLU A 48 -11.41 -13.23 -11.60
CA GLU A 48 -11.96 -14.59 -11.46
C GLU A 48 -11.49 -15.29 -10.18
N GLU A 49 -10.25 -15.06 -9.74
CA GLU A 49 -9.74 -15.62 -8.48
C GLU A 49 -10.51 -15.10 -7.26
N TYR A 50 -10.75 -13.79 -7.21
CA TYR A 50 -11.54 -13.16 -6.15
C TYR A 50 -12.97 -13.68 -6.14
N LYS A 51 -13.58 -13.81 -7.31
CA LYS A 51 -14.94 -14.36 -7.48
C LYS A 51 -15.02 -15.82 -7.01
N LEU A 52 -14.02 -16.63 -7.32
CA LEU A 52 -13.89 -18.01 -6.84
C LEU A 52 -13.72 -18.07 -5.31
N GLU A 53 -12.79 -17.28 -4.76
CA GLU A 53 -12.52 -17.21 -3.32
C GLU A 53 -13.78 -16.81 -2.54
N ARG A 54 -14.51 -15.80 -3.03
CA ARG A 54 -15.77 -15.33 -2.43
C ARG A 54 -16.84 -16.41 -2.44
N ASN A 55 -17.06 -17.08 -3.58
CA ASN A 55 -18.06 -18.15 -3.69
C ASN A 55 -17.76 -19.31 -2.74
N ASN A 56 -16.48 -19.70 -2.62
CA ASN A 56 -16.05 -20.74 -1.69
C ASN A 56 -16.25 -20.34 -0.23
N ASN A 57 -15.97 -19.08 0.12
CA ASN A 57 -16.17 -18.57 1.47
C ASN A 57 -17.66 -18.45 1.85
N ILE A 58 -18.54 -18.09 0.92
CA ILE A 58 -20.01 -18.10 1.14
C ILE A 58 -20.50 -19.52 1.44
N HIS A 59 -19.95 -20.54 0.78
CA HIS A 59 -20.30 -21.94 1.07
C HIS A 59 -19.79 -22.43 2.43
N ASN A 60 -18.67 -21.89 2.92
CA ASN A 60 -18.10 -22.23 4.23
C ASN A 60 -18.65 -21.38 5.40
N GLN A 61 -19.37 -20.28 5.13
CA GLN A 61 -19.97 -19.40 6.14
C GLN A 61 -21.30 -19.90 6.74
N LYS A 62 -21.70 -21.16 6.51
CA LYS A 62 -22.84 -21.77 7.24
C LYS A 62 -22.49 -22.27 8.65
N SER A 63 -21.22 -22.22 9.06
CA SER A 63 -20.79 -22.66 10.39
C SER A 63 -19.67 -21.76 10.93
N GLY A 64 -20.02 -20.74 11.71
CA GLY A 64 -19.08 -19.99 12.52
C GLY A 64 -19.12 -18.48 12.30
N GLY A 65 -20.09 -17.81 12.93
CA GLY A 65 -19.95 -16.38 13.22
C GLY A 65 -18.79 -16.19 14.19
N CYS A 66 -17.67 -15.68 13.69
CA CYS A 66 -16.54 -15.25 14.52
C CYS A 66 -16.48 -13.73 14.51
N THR A 67 -17.20 -13.13 15.47
CA THR A 67 -16.89 -11.81 16.01
C THR A 67 -15.56 -11.90 16.77
N ASN A 68 -14.42 -11.90 16.08
CA ASN A 68 -13.16 -11.56 16.73
C ASN A 68 -13.05 -10.04 16.78
N ASN A 69 -13.57 -9.47 17.87
CA ASN A 69 -13.63 -8.04 18.22
C ASN A 69 -12.25 -7.39 18.49
N GLY A 70 -11.20 -7.80 17.80
CA GLY A 70 -9.89 -7.14 17.87
C GLY A 70 -9.46 -6.79 16.46
N GLY A 71 -9.79 -5.59 15.98
CA GLY A 71 -9.18 -5.04 14.78
C GLY A 71 -7.65 -4.94 14.93
N ILE A 72 -6.96 -4.45 13.91
CA ILE A 72 -5.52 -4.24 14.00
C ILE A 72 -5.18 -3.35 15.23
N PRO A 73 -4.02 -3.56 15.89
CA PRO A 73 -3.62 -2.81 17.08
C PRO A 73 -3.67 -1.29 16.86
N ILE A 74 -4.03 -0.53 17.89
CA ILE A 74 -4.00 0.93 17.89
C ILE A 74 -2.93 1.38 18.89
N ILE A 75 -2.01 2.22 18.42
CA ILE A 75 -0.87 2.72 19.19
C ILE A 75 -0.99 4.23 19.33
N ASP A 76 -0.99 4.71 20.57
CA ASP A 76 -0.98 6.13 20.91
C ASP A 76 0.47 6.64 20.97
N LEU A 77 0.80 7.63 20.14
CA LEU A 77 2.14 8.23 20.08
C LEU A 77 2.31 9.47 20.97
N THR A 78 1.37 9.74 21.88
CA THR A 78 1.50 10.84 22.84
C THR A 78 2.79 10.70 23.66
N GLY A 79 3.61 11.74 23.67
CA GLY A 79 4.87 11.79 24.43
C GLY A 79 5.99 10.91 23.88
N VAL A 80 5.89 10.40 22.64
CA VAL A 80 6.89 9.50 22.02
C VAL A 80 8.30 10.08 21.97
N ASP A 81 8.41 11.41 21.87
CA ASP A 81 9.68 12.14 21.81
C ASP A 81 10.03 12.85 23.14
N ASP A 82 9.05 13.05 24.03
CA ASP A 82 9.19 13.89 25.23
C ASP A 82 9.38 13.08 26.52
N ASP A 83 8.87 11.84 26.59
CA ASP A 83 8.90 11.01 27.80
C ASP A 83 9.53 9.63 27.51
N PRO A 84 10.73 9.36 28.06
CA PRO A 84 11.42 8.07 27.88
C PRO A 84 10.64 6.86 28.39
N ASN A 85 9.83 7.01 29.44
CA ASN A 85 9.02 5.91 29.98
C ASN A 85 7.85 5.59 29.05
N LEU A 86 7.15 6.63 28.56
CA LEU A 86 6.09 6.44 27.57
C LEU A 86 6.64 5.84 26.28
N ARG A 87 7.81 6.31 25.81
CA ARG A 87 8.48 5.73 24.65
C ARG A 87 8.76 4.25 24.84
N CYS A 88 9.26 3.82 26.01
CA CYS A 88 9.49 2.41 26.30
C CYS A 88 8.20 1.58 26.19
N GLU A 89 7.08 2.08 26.70
CA GLU A 89 5.77 1.41 26.58
C GLU A 89 5.25 1.40 25.12
N ILE A 90 5.48 2.47 24.36
CA ILE A 90 5.16 2.52 22.93
C ILE A 90 5.98 1.47 22.18
N VAL A 91 7.29 1.38 22.41
CA VAL A 91 8.16 0.37 21.79
C VAL A 91 7.64 -1.04 22.06
N LYS A 92 7.22 -1.37 23.29
CA LYS A 92 6.62 -2.69 23.60
C LYS A 92 5.37 -2.98 22.76
N LYS A 93 4.47 -2.00 22.59
CA LYS A 93 3.27 -2.14 21.74
C LYS A 93 3.64 -2.31 20.26
N VAL A 94 4.63 -1.58 19.79
CA VAL A 94 5.15 -1.69 18.41
C VAL A 94 5.75 -3.07 18.19
N VAL A 95 6.53 -3.61 19.14
CA VAL A 95 7.06 -5.00 19.08
C VAL A 95 5.94 -5.99 18.80
N GLU A 96 4.87 -5.97 19.59
CA GLU A 96 3.76 -6.91 19.43
C GLU A 96 3.00 -6.73 18.12
N ALA A 97 2.80 -5.48 17.69
CA ALA A 97 2.13 -5.18 16.42
C ALA A 97 2.96 -5.65 15.21
N CYS A 98 4.26 -5.40 15.21
CA CYS A 98 5.16 -5.78 14.12
C CYS A 98 5.34 -7.30 14.01
N ASP A 99 5.43 -8.00 15.14
CA ASP A 99 5.61 -9.46 15.21
C ASP A 99 4.33 -10.22 14.87
N LYS A 100 3.18 -9.82 15.43
CA LYS A 100 1.93 -10.59 15.27
C LYS A 100 1.07 -10.16 14.09
N TRP A 101 1.13 -8.88 13.72
CA TRP A 101 0.18 -8.29 12.76
C TRP A 101 0.85 -7.75 11.50
N GLY A 102 2.06 -7.21 11.59
CA GLY A 102 2.68 -6.45 10.49
C GLY A 102 1.90 -5.19 10.08
N PHE A 103 0.83 -4.86 10.81
CA PHE A 103 -0.14 -3.78 10.58
C PHE A 103 -0.60 -3.23 11.93
N PHE A 104 -0.74 -1.91 12.03
CA PHE A 104 -1.33 -1.23 13.18
C PHE A 104 -1.82 0.16 12.80
N GLN A 105 -2.62 0.78 13.65
CA GLN A 105 -2.99 2.19 13.56
C GLN A 105 -2.19 3.00 14.56
N ILE A 106 -1.90 4.24 14.20
CA ILE A 106 -1.33 5.23 15.10
C ILE A 106 -2.29 6.40 15.27
N ILE A 107 -2.39 6.89 16.49
CA ILE A 107 -3.14 8.10 16.88
C ILE A 107 -2.21 9.05 17.65
N ASN A 108 -2.59 10.31 17.77
CA ASN A 108 -1.78 11.35 18.42
C ASN A 108 -0.34 11.45 17.87
N HIS A 109 -0.17 11.17 16.58
CA HIS A 109 1.10 11.17 15.86
C HIS A 109 1.62 12.59 15.50
N GLY A 110 1.05 13.65 16.08
CA GLY A 110 1.50 15.04 15.91
C GLY A 110 1.16 15.71 14.58
N ILE A 111 0.50 15.04 13.63
CA ILE A 111 0.07 15.66 12.36
C ILE A 111 -1.35 16.22 12.55
N PRO A 112 -1.59 17.50 12.24
CA PRO A 112 -2.93 18.09 12.36
C PRO A 112 -3.93 17.34 11.48
N VAL A 113 -5.10 17.02 12.05
CA VAL A 113 -6.20 16.36 11.33
C VAL A 113 -6.64 17.19 10.11
N THR A 114 -6.60 18.52 10.21
CA THR A 114 -6.87 19.42 9.08
C THR A 114 -5.92 19.23 7.90
N THR A 115 -4.64 18.90 8.14
CA THR A 115 -3.69 18.57 7.08
C THR A 115 -4.06 17.23 6.42
N LEU A 116 -4.50 16.25 7.20
CA LEU A 116 -4.94 14.95 6.67
C LEU A 116 -6.21 15.10 5.82
N ASP A 117 -7.20 15.84 6.32
CA ASP A 117 -8.45 16.11 5.61
C ASP A 117 -8.21 16.88 4.31
N GLU A 118 -7.40 17.95 4.35
CA GLU A 118 -7.06 18.74 3.15
C GLU A 118 -6.26 17.92 2.12
N MET A 119 -5.43 16.97 2.57
CA MET A 119 -4.72 16.08 1.65
C MET A 119 -5.68 15.16 0.91
N MET A 120 -6.63 14.56 1.62
CA MET A 120 -7.70 13.74 1.04
C MET A 120 -8.56 14.54 0.05
N ASP A 121 -8.93 15.76 0.42
CA ASP A 121 -9.69 16.67 -0.45
C ASP A 121 -8.87 17.16 -1.63
N GLY A 122 -7.55 17.33 -1.48
CA GLY A 122 -6.62 17.58 -2.58
C GLY A 122 -6.62 16.47 -3.62
N ILE A 123 -6.51 15.21 -3.17
CA ILE A 123 -6.59 14.05 -4.08
C ILE A 123 -7.96 13.95 -4.74
N ARG A 124 -9.04 14.21 -4.00
CA ARG A 124 -10.41 14.23 -4.58
C ARG A 124 -10.52 15.32 -5.66
N ARG A 125 -10.15 16.56 -5.35
CA ARG A 125 -10.14 17.68 -6.32
C ARG A 125 -9.34 17.33 -7.57
N PHE A 126 -8.17 16.72 -7.43
CA PHE A 126 -7.37 16.30 -8.58
C PHE A 126 -8.12 15.36 -9.52
N HIS A 127 -8.74 14.30 -8.97
CA HIS A 127 -9.44 13.28 -9.75
C HIS A 127 -10.79 13.75 -10.30
N GLU A 128 -11.43 14.73 -9.66
CA GLU A 128 -12.69 15.35 -10.09
C GLU A 128 -12.53 16.43 -11.17
N GLN A 129 -11.30 16.81 -11.52
CA GLN A 129 -11.06 17.67 -12.68
C GLN A 129 -11.47 16.99 -13.99
N ASP A 130 -11.73 17.83 -14.99
CA ASP A 130 -11.91 17.42 -16.37
C ASP A 130 -10.71 16.62 -16.89
N LYS A 131 -10.98 15.74 -17.86
CA LYS A 131 -10.00 14.84 -18.45
C LYS A 131 -8.78 15.58 -19.01
N GLU A 132 -9.00 16.74 -19.61
CA GLU A 132 -8.01 17.59 -20.25
C GLU A 132 -6.94 18.05 -19.24
N ALA A 133 -7.36 18.44 -18.03
CA ALA A 133 -6.46 18.84 -16.94
C ALA A 133 -5.67 17.66 -16.37
N LYS A 134 -6.23 16.44 -16.39
CA LYS A 134 -5.54 15.22 -15.91
C LYS A 134 -4.65 14.57 -16.96
N LYS A 135 -4.86 14.86 -18.24
CA LYS A 135 -4.21 14.19 -19.38
C LYS A 135 -2.68 14.29 -19.33
N GLU A 136 -2.15 15.39 -18.83
CA GLU A 136 -0.70 15.61 -18.71
C GLU A 136 -0.04 14.72 -17.64
N PHE A 137 -0.81 14.24 -16.67
CA PHE A 137 -0.34 13.34 -15.61
C PHE A 137 -0.56 11.85 -15.94
N TYR A 138 -1.26 11.55 -17.04
CA TYR A 138 -1.52 10.18 -17.47
C TYR A 138 -0.24 9.52 -18.00
N SER A 139 0.15 8.38 -17.42
CA SER A 139 1.28 7.58 -17.88
C SER A 139 0.92 6.09 -17.93
N ARG A 140 1.49 5.38 -18.91
CA ARG A 140 1.45 3.90 -19.01
C ARG A 140 2.65 3.23 -18.34
N ASP A 141 3.51 3.99 -17.68
CA ASP A 141 4.60 3.43 -16.89
C ASP A 141 4.01 2.49 -15.82
N ILE A 142 4.43 1.22 -15.82
CA ILE A 142 3.95 0.16 -14.92
C ILE A 142 4.15 0.50 -13.43
N THR A 143 5.00 1.48 -13.12
CA THR A 143 5.18 2.03 -11.77
C THR A 143 4.09 3.01 -11.34
N ARG A 144 3.24 3.48 -12.27
CA ARG A 144 2.16 4.45 -12.06
C ARG A 144 0.80 3.79 -12.36
N LYS A 145 0.05 3.47 -11.31
CA LYS A 145 -1.30 2.87 -11.42
C LYS A 145 -2.28 3.86 -12.06
N ARG A 146 -3.22 3.35 -12.84
CA ARG A 146 -4.30 4.13 -13.49
C ARG A 146 -5.21 4.71 -12.38
N ASP A 147 -5.66 5.96 -12.53
CA ASP A 147 -6.42 6.71 -11.51
C ASP A 147 -5.73 6.82 -10.15
N THR A 148 -4.41 6.95 -10.18
CA THR A 148 -3.63 7.24 -8.98
C THR A 148 -2.65 8.35 -9.27
N LEU A 149 -2.77 9.46 -8.54
CA LEU A 149 -1.72 10.47 -8.51
C LEU A 149 -0.54 9.89 -7.75
N SER A 150 0.63 9.80 -8.36
CA SER A 150 1.82 9.21 -7.73
C SER A 150 3.05 10.08 -7.91
N CYS A 151 3.87 10.16 -6.86
CA CYS A 151 5.05 11.02 -6.87
C CYS A 151 6.15 10.51 -5.93
N ALA A 152 7.40 10.54 -6.39
CA ALA A 152 8.56 10.41 -5.51
C ALA A 152 8.84 11.77 -4.87
N MET A 153 8.68 11.85 -3.56
CA MET A 153 8.76 13.12 -2.80
C MET A 153 10.10 13.30 -2.08
N ALA A 154 10.80 12.21 -1.79
CA ALA A 154 12.14 12.20 -1.22
C ALA A 154 13.02 11.15 -1.91
N PRO A 155 14.35 11.31 -1.95
CA PRO A 155 15.11 12.42 -1.35
C PRO A 155 15.10 13.69 -2.23
N ARG A 156 14.83 13.54 -3.54
CA ARG A 156 14.69 14.65 -4.49
C ARG A 156 13.27 14.64 -5.05
N GLY A 157 12.39 15.41 -4.43
CA GLY A 157 11.02 15.62 -4.92
C GLY A 157 11.00 16.36 -6.27
N PRO A 158 9.87 16.35 -6.99
CA PRO A 158 9.74 17.12 -8.22
C PRO A 158 9.77 18.63 -7.93
N LEU A 159 9.99 19.42 -8.97
CA LEU A 159 9.73 20.85 -8.88
C LEU A 159 8.24 21.08 -8.58
N PRO A 160 7.86 22.05 -7.73
CA PRO A 160 6.46 22.28 -7.38
C PRO A 160 5.53 22.39 -8.60
N GLN A 161 5.99 23.03 -9.68
CA GLN A 161 5.23 23.23 -10.91
C GLN A 161 4.88 21.91 -11.63
N GLN A 162 5.62 20.83 -11.38
CA GLN A 162 5.35 19.49 -11.92
C GLN A 162 4.27 18.75 -11.12
N LEU A 163 3.86 19.26 -9.96
CA LEU A 163 2.71 18.75 -9.22
C LEU A 163 1.43 19.44 -9.68
N PRO A 164 0.28 18.72 -9.68
CA PRO A 164 -1.01 19.30 -10.06
C PRO A 164 -1.35 20.51 -9.21
N ALA A 165 -1.63 21.64 -9.85
CA ALA A 165 -1.83 22.92 -9.17
C ALA A 165 -2.92 22.85 -8.08
N VAL A 166 -4.00 22.08 -8.31
CA VAL A 166 -5.16 21.96 -7.41
C VAL A 166 -4.85 21.29 -6.06
N CYS A 167 -3.75 20.55 -5.95
CA CYS A 167 -3.38 19.86 -4.72
C CYS A 167 -1.89 20.02 -4.37
N ARG A 168 -1.15 20.87 -5.10
CA ARG A 168 0.31 21.00 -5.00
C ARG A 168 0.79 21.28 -3.58
N ASP A 169 0.27 22.35 -2.97
CA ASP A 169 0.81 22.87 -1.72
C ASP A 169 0.56 21.89 -0.58
N ILE A 170 -0.64 21.33 -0.50
CA ILE A 170 -0.95 20.30 0.48
C ILE A 170 -0.17 19.01 0.24
N PHE A 171 0.05 18.61 -1.01
CA PHE A 171 0.86 17.41 -1.31
C PHE A 171 2.29 17.57 -0.80
N ILE A 172 2.89 18.76 -0.95
CA ILE A 172 4.22 19.08 -0.41
C ILE A 172 4.19 19.11 1.13
N GLU A 173 3.24 19.83 1.73
CA GLU A 173 3.12 19.95 3.19
C GLU A 173 2.95 18.58 3.85
N TYR A 174 1.98 17.79 3.36
CA TYR A 174 1.70 16.44 3.83
C TYR A 174 2.94 15.55 3.73
N SER A 175 3.63 15.57 2.58
CA SER A 175 4.82 14.75 2.36
C SER A 175 5.94 15.11 3.35
N ASN A 176 6.16 16.39 3.63
CA ASN A 176 7.16 16.82 4.62
C ASN A 176 6.83 16.33 6.03
N LYS A 177 5.54 16.32 6.41
CA LYS A 177 5.11 15.76 7.70
C LYS A 177 5.26 14.25 7.73
N MET A 178 4.98 13.56 6.62
CA MET A 178 5.18 12.12 6.50
C MET A 178 6.65 11.73 6.65
N VAL A 179 7.59 12.45 6.03
CA VAL A 179 9.03 12.21 6.22
C VAL A 179 9.40 12.26 7.71
N LYS A 180 9.02 13.32 8.42
CA LYS A 180 9.30 13.45 9.86
C LYS A 180 8.72 12.29 10.67
N LEU A 181 7.45 11.96 10.46
CA LEU A 181 6.80 10.84 11.15
C LEU A 181 7.46 9.50 10.81
N GLY A 182 7.89 9.32 9.56
CA GLY A 182 8.62 8.13 9.13
C GLY A 182 9.94 7.95 9.85
N HIS A 183 10.67 9.03 10.12
CA HIS A 183 11.92 8.96 10.90
C HIS A 183 11.62 8.52 12.34
N THR A 184 10.62 9.11 13.00
CA THR A 184 10.17 8.67 14.34
C THR A 184 9.80 7.18 14.36
N LEU A 185 9.10 6.69 13.33
CA LEU A 185 8.75 5.27 13.22
C LEU A 185 9.98 4.37 13.00
N LEU A 186 10.95 4.80 12.20
CA LEU A 186 12.21 4.07 11.99
C LEU A 186 13.01 3.94 13.28
N GLU A 187 13.00 4.96 14.13
CA GLU A 187 13.62 4.89 15.44
C GLU A 187 12.93 3.84 16.33
N LEU A 188 11.60 3.86 16.40
CA LEU A 188 10.82 2.87 17.16
C LEU A 188 11.03 1.45 16.65
N PHE A 189 11.13 1.26 15.33
CA PHE A 189 11.44 -0.03 14.72
C PHE A 189 12.86 -0.48 15.06
N SER A 190 13.84 0.42 15.06
CA SER A 190 15.23 0.09 15.43
C SER A 190 15.30 -0.36 16.90
N GLU A 191 14.67 0.37 17.81
CA GLU A 191 14.58 0.02 19.24
C GLU A 191 13.84 -1.29 19.46
N THR A 192 12.75 -1.53 18.72
CA THR A 192 12.00 -2.81 18.72
C THR A 192 12.88 -3.99 18.30
N LEU A 193 13.79 -3.77 17.35
CA LEU A 193 14.74 -4.79 16.92
C LEU A 193 15.85 -5.02 17.95
N GLY A 194 16.01 -4.15 18.95
CA GLY A 194 17.09 -4.15 19.92
C GLY A 194 18.36 -3.48 19.41
N LEU A 195 18.22 -2.60 18.41
CA LEU A 195 19.32 -1.89 17.76
C LEU A 195 19.44 -0.46 18.31
N ASN A 196 20.50 0.25 17.90
CA ASN A 196 20.60 1.67 18.15
C ASN A 196 19.41 2.42 17.52
N ARG A 197 18.90 3.45 18.19
CA ARG A 197 17.78 4.30 17.74
C ARG A 197 17.92 4.74 16.27
N SER A 198 19.11 5.10 15.81
CA SER A 198 19.32 5.57 14.43
C SER A 198 19.55 4.46 13.39
N TYR A 199 19.63 3.18 13.79
CA TYR A 199 20.19 2.12 12.94
C TYR A 199 19.51 2.01 11.57
N LEU A 200 18.17 1.96 11.54
CA LEU A 200 17.46 1.80 10.26
C LEU A 200 17.56 3.06 9.39
N GLU A 201 17.70 4.24 9.98
CA GLU A 201 17.99 5.47 9.24
C GLU A 201 19.40 5.45 8.65
N ASP A 202 20.39 4.98 9.42
CA ASP A 202 21.80 4.92 9.02
C ASP A 202 22.06 3.97 7.84
N ILE A 203 21.25 2.90 7.71
CA ILE A 203 21.30 2.01 6.53
C ILE A 203 20.39 2.48 5.37
N GLY A 204 19.75 3.63 5.54
CA GLY A 204 19.02 4.36 4.50
C GLY A 204 17.58 3.90 4.27
N CYS A 205 16.93 3.31 5.27
CA CYS A 205 15.50 2.96 5.18
C CYS A 205 14.58 4.20 5.09
N GLY A 206 15.04 5.37 5.55
CA GLY A 206 14.28 6.63 5.55
C GLY A 206 14.53 7.54 4.35
N GLU A 207 15.48 7.22 3.46
CA GLU A 207 15.93 8.16 2.41
C GLU A 207 14.88 8.46 1.34
N GLY A 208 13.94 7.55 1.11
CA GLY A 208 13.01 7.65 0.00
C GLY A 208 11.55 7.59 0.45
N LEU A 209 10.76 8.52 -0.07
CA LEU A 209 9.32 8.60 0.11
C LEU A 209 8.66 8.59 -1.25
N PHE A 210 7.73 7.66 -1.47
CA PHE A 210 6.84 7.64 -2.63
C PHE A 210 5.40 7.77 -2.16
N VAL A 211 4.66 8.73 -2.67
CA VAL A 211 3.27 8.99 -2.26
C VAL A 211 2.34 8.64 -3.40
N MET A 212 1.28 7.87 -3.11
CA MET A 212 0.21 7.52 -4.04
C MET A 212 -1.14 7.96 -3.48
N GLY A 213 -1.80 8.90 -4.14
CA GLY A 213 -3.18 9.29 -3.89
C GLY A 213 -4.12 8.47 -4.77
N HIS A 214 -4.75 7.47 -4.19
CA HIS A 214 -5.70 6.58 -4.84
C HIS A 214 -7.11 7.16 -4.81
N TYR A 215 -7.84 6.95 -5.92
CA TYR A 215 -9.24 7.32 -6.07
C TYR A 215 -10.03 6.13 -6.60
N TYR A 216 -10.97 5.63 -5.81
CA TYR A 216 -11.79 4.48 -6.13
C TYR A 216 -13.24 4.94 -6.34
N PRO A 217 -13.71 5.06 -7.61
CA PRO A 217 -15.09 5.43 -7.88
C PRO A 217 -16.06 4.31 -7.46
N PRO A 218 -17.35 4.63 -7.28
CA PRO A 218 -18.36 3.61 -6.99
C PRO A 218 -18.41 2.57 -8.12
N CYS A 219 -18.47 1.30 -7.75
CA CYS A 219 -18.47 0.17 -8.68
C CYS A 219 -19.89 -0.44 -8.76
N PRO A 220 -20.45 -0.66 -9.97
CA PRO A 220 -21.78 -1.27 -10.11
C PRO A 220 -21.78 -2.78 -9.79
N GLU A 221 -20.65 -3.46 -9.94
CA GLU A 221 -20.50 -4.91 -9.70
C GLU A 221 -19.29 -5.18 -8.77
N PRO A 222 -19.31 -4.70 -7.51
CA PRO A 222 -18.15 -4.77 -6.62
C PRO A 222 -17.76 -6.21 -6.24
N ASP A 223 -18.67 -7.16 -6.40
CA ASP A 223 -18.42 -8.58 -6.12
C ASP A 223 -17.59 -9.27 -7.21
N LEU A 224 -17.38 -8.62 -8.36
CA LEU A 224 -16.60 -9.14 -9.48
C LEU A 224 -15.18 -8.59 -9.56
N THR A 225 -14.83 -7.59 -8.74
CA THR A 225 -13.56 -6.88 -8.84
C THR A 225 -13.06 -6.39 -7.49
N LEU A 226 -11.83 -5.88 -7.46
CA LEU A 226 -11.19 -5.29 -6.29
C LEU A 226 -10.71 -3.89 -6.64
N GLY A 227 -10.74 -2.97 -5.67
CA GLY A 227 -10.04 -1.70 -5.82
C GLY A 227 -8.53 -1.92 -5.94
N THR A 228 -7.98 -2.87 -5.18
CA THR A 228 -6.59 -3.33 -5.32
C THR A 228 -6.50 -4.80 -4.95
N SER A 229 -5.88 -5.60 -5.83
CA SER A 229 -5.64 -7.04 -5.61
C SER A 229 -4.82 -7.32 -4.36
N SER A 230 -4.87 -8.57 -3.88
CA SER A 230 -4.09 -9.03 -2.73
C SER A 230 -2.59 -8.95 -2.99
N HIS A 231 -1.86 -8.21 -2.17
CA HIS A 231 -0.41 -8.04 -2.33
C HIS A 231 0.28 -7.75 -0.99
N THR A 232 1.60 -7.83 -0.99
CA THR A 232 2.47 -7.23 0.02
C THR A 232 3.19 -6.01 -0.58
N ASP A 233 3.59 -5.08 0.27
CA ASP A 233 4.35 -3.90 -0.17
C ASP A 233 5.82 -4.25 -0.38
N CYS A 234 6.47 -3.60 -1.36
CA CYS A 234 7.85 -3.87 -1.73
C CYS A 234 8.91 -3.01 -1.00
N GLY A 235 8.49 -2.04 -0.20
CA GLY A 235 9.36 -1.11 0.53
C GLY A 235 9.79 -1.62 1.91
N PHE A 236 10.12 -0.68 2.81
CA PHE A 236 10.37 -0.96 4.22
C PHE A 236 9.07 -0.91 5.02
N PHE A 237 8.31 0.17 4.89
CA PHE A 237 6.99 0.28 5.50
C PHE A 237 6.16 1.32 4.75
N THR A 238 4.86 1.32 5.02
CA THR A 238 3.89 2.24 4.42
C THR A 238 3.12 2.93 5.53
N ILE A 239 2.87 4.23 5.37
CA ILE A 239 1.92 5.00 6.18
C ILE A 239 0.72 5.32 5.28
N LEU A 240 -0.46 4.88 5.67
CA LEU A 240 -1.69 5.00 4.90
C LEU A 240 -2.69 5.91 5.61
N LEU A 241 -3.10 6.95 4.89
CA LEU A 241 -4.27 7.77 5.20
C LEU A 241 -5.47 7.25 4.38
N GLN A 242 -6.62 7.03 5.01
CA GLN A 242 -7.84 6.61 4.31
C GLN A 242 -9.08 7.35 4.83
N ASP A 243 -10.15 7.37 4.02
CA ASP A 243 -11.45 7.91 4.43
C ASP A 243 -12.23 6.96 5.34
N GLN A 244 -13.46 7.39 5.65
CA GLN A 244 -14.42 6.65 6.47
C GLN A 244 -15.30 5.69 5.65
N ILE A 245 -15.07 5.52 4.33
CA ILE A 245 -15.76 4.50 3.52
C ILE A 245 -15.13 3.13 3.79
N GLY A 246 -13.83 3.08 4.07
CA GLY A 246 -13.11 1.85 4.41
C GLY A 246 -12.92 0.94 3.21
N GLY A 247 -12.81 -0.37 3.41
CA GLY A 247 -12.60 -1.36 2.34
C GLY A 247 -11.19 -1.92 2.25
N LEU A 248 -10.24 -1.42 3.06
CA LEU A 248 -8.97 -2.10 3.29
C LEU A 248 -9.23 -3.40 4.08
N GLN A 249 -8.71 -4.50 3.57
CA GLN A 249 -8.67 -5.78 4.26
C GLN A 249 -7.23 -6.24 4.45
N VAL A 250 -6.92 -6.73 5.64
CA VAL A 250 -5.62 -7.33 5.98
C VAL A 250 -5.81 -8.83 6.20
N ARG A 251 -4.83 -9.63 5.77
CA ARG A 251 -4.85 -11.09 5.97
C ARG A 251 -4.15 -11.45 7.27
N HIS A 252 -4.90 -11.87 8.27
CA HIS A 252 -4.36 -12.31 9.56
C HIS A 252 -4.89 -13.71 9.89
N GLN A 253 -3.99 -14.62 10.26
CA GLN A 253 -4.34 -16.04 10.55
C GLN A 253 -5.17 -16.71 9.44
N ASN A 254 -4.81 -16.45 8.17
CA ASN A 254 -5.51 -16.93 6.97
C ASN A 254 -6.93 -16.38 6.76
N LEU A 255 -7.38 -15.41 7.57
CA LEU A 255 -8.65 -14.73 7.40
C LEU A 255 -8.43 -13.31 6.88
N TRP A 256 -9.35 -12.85 6.03
CA TRP A 256 -9.44 -11.44 5.65
C TRP A 256 -10.21 -10.67 6.72
N LEU A 257 -9.59 -9.66 7.30
CA LEU A 257 -10.18 -8.80 8.32
C LEU A 257 -10.30 -7.37 7.77
N ASP A 258 -11.47 -6.77 7.93
CA ASP A 258 -11.67 -5.36 7.61
C ASP A 258 -10.90 -4.48 8.60
N VAL A 259 -10.23 -3.46 8.08
CA VAL A 259 -9.56 -2.44 8.89
C VAL A 259 -10.52 -1.28 9.10
N ASN A 260 -10.97 -1.11 10.35
CA ASN A 260 -11.85 0.00 10.72
C ASN A 260 -11.13 1.34 10.56
N SER A 261 -11.78 2.27 9.85
CA SER A 261 -11.30 3.65 9.74
C SER A 261 -11.54 4.42 11.03
N ILE A 262 -10.52 5.16 11.48
CA ILE A 262 -10.60 6.10 12.60
C ILE A 262 -10.22 7.47 12.05
N HIS A 263 -11.09 8.48 12.25
CA HIS A 263 -10.79 9.83 11.79
C HIS A 263 -9.55 10.38 12.49
N GLY A 264 -8.63 10.94 11.70
CA GLY A 264 -7.36 11.44 12.21
C GLY A 264 -6.31 10.36 12.54
N ALA A 265 -6.60 9.07 12.36
CA ALA A 265 -5.61 8.01 12.52
C ALA A 265 -4.88 7.72 11.20
N LEU A 266 -3.68 7.17 11.30
CA LEU A 266 -2.91 6.64 10.18
C LEU A 266 -2.70 5.14 10.38
N ILE A 267 -2.70 4.38 9.30
CA ILE A 267 -2.36 2.96 9.31
C ILE A 267 -0.90 2.80 8.93
N VAL A 268 -0.17 1.96 9.66
CA VAL A 268 1.21 1.61 9.36
C VAL A 268 1.27 0.11 9.06
N ASN A 269 1.95 -0.24 7.97
CA ASN A 269 2.25 -1.63 7.68
C ASN A 269 3.70 -1.84 7.25
N LEU A 270 4.24 -2.99 7.63
CA LEU A 270 5.59 -3.39 7.24
C LEU A 270 5.56 -4.04 5.86
N ALA A 271 6.68 -3.92 5.16
CA ALA A 271 6.82 -4.31 3.78
C ALA A 271 8.02 -5.28 3.60
N ASP A 272 8.12 -5.88 2.43
CA ASP A 272 8.99 -7.03 2.19
C ASP A 272 10.48 -6.75 2.44
N MET A 273 10.97 -5.53 2.15
CA MET A 273 12.38 -5.19 2.44
C MET A 273 12.63 -5.09 3.94
N MET A 274 11.66 -4.64 4.74
CA MET A 274 11.77 -4.63 6.20
C MET A 274 11.76 -6.05 6.77
N GLN A 275 10.91 -6.93 6.24
CA GLN A 275 10.93 -8.35 6.61
C GLN A 275 12.27 -9.02 6.25
N LEU A 276 12.84 -8.68 5.09
CA LEU A 276 14.15 -9.17 4.65
C LEU A 276 15.26 -8.78 5.62
N ILE A 277 15.40 -7.49 5.92
CA ILE A 277 16.51 -6.99 6.75
C ILE A 277 16.35 -7.40 8.22
N SER A 278 15.11 -7.55 8.70
CA SER A 278 14.83 -8.02 10.07
C SER A 278 14.95 -9.54 10.23
N ASN A 279 15.22 -10.28 9.15
CA ASN A 279 15.34 -11.73 9.15
C ASN A 279 14.07 -12.45 9.67
N ASP A 280 12.90 -12.10 9.13
CA ASP A 280 11.57 -12.59 9.56
C ASP A 280 11.11 -12.17 10.98
N LYS A 281 11.88 -11.34 11.70
CA LYS A 281 11.42 -10.77 12.99
C LYS A 281 10.24 -9.80 12.80
N PHE A 282 10.16 -9.16 11.65
CA PHE A 282 9.02 -8.37 11.22
C PHE A 282 8.32 -9.03 10.05
N ILE A 283 6.98 -8.92 9.99
CA ILE A 283 6.18 -9.61 8.98
C ILE A 283 5.55 -8.60 8.01
N SER A 284 5.77 -8.80 6.72
CA SER A 284 5.04 -8.15 5.63
C SER A 284 3.78 -8.95 5.33
N VAL A 285 2.63 -8.28 5.39
CA VAL A 285 1.33 -8.96 5.39
C VAL A 285 0.52 -8.64 4.15
N HIS A 286 -0.13 -9.69 3.61
CA HIS A 286 -1.04 -9.53 2.49
C HIS A 286 -2.22 -8.65 2.87
N HIS A 287 -2.51 -7.69 2.01
CA HIS A 287 -3.65 -6.80 2.15
C HIS A 287 -4.27 -6.56 0.77
N ARG A 288 -5.55 -6.19 0.76
CA ARG A 288 -6.32 -5.88 -0.45
C ARG A 288 -7.30 -4.74 -0.19
N VAL A 289 -7.83 -4.14 -1.25
CA VAL A 289 -8.87 -3.11 -1.15
C VAL A 289 -10.10 -3.57 -1.90
N LEU A 290 -11.23 -3.69 -1.22
CA LEU A 290 -12.51 -4.05 -1.80
C LEU A 290 -13.06 -2.91 -2.68
N ALA A 291 -13.72 -3.29 -3.77
CA ALA A 291 -14.59 -2.37 -4.50
C ALA A 291 -15.90 -2.16 -3.71
N ASN A 292 -16.53 -1.00 -3.88
CA ASN A 292 -17.75 -0.65 -3.16
C ASN A 292 -18.76 0.05 -4.08
N THR A 293 -20.06 -0.15 -3.85
CA THR A 293 -21.12 0.61 -4.54
C THR A 293 -21.21 2.06 -4.07
N ARG A 294 -20.72 2.34 -2.86
CA ARG A 294 -20.58 3.69 -2.30
C ARG A 294 -19.22 4.28 -2.64
N GLY A 295 -19.17 5.56 -2.96
CA GLY A 295 -17.93 6.25 -3.30
C GLY A 295 -18.15 7.72 -3.66
N PRO A 296 -17.07 8.40 -4.08
CA PRO A 296 -15.73 7.85 -4.27
C PRO A 296 -14.98 7.63 -2.94
N ARG A 297 -14.25 6.50 -2.84
CA ARG A 297 -13.28 6.28 -1.76
C ARG A 297 -11.94 6.90 -2.14
N VAL A 298 -11.29 7.56 -1.19
CA VAL A 298 -9.95 8.14 -1.34
C VAL A 298 -9.01 7.54 -0.30
N SER A 299 -7.75 7.34 -0.68
CA SER A 299 -6.68 7.02 0.27
C SER A 299 -5.33 7.48 -0.23
N VAL A 300 -4.42 7.82 0.68
CA VAL A 300 -3.06 8.30 0.38
C VAL A 300 -2.05 7.38 1.05
N ALA A 301 -1.32 6.61 0.24
CA ALA A 301 -0.28 5.70 0.70
C ALA A 301 1.11 6.35 0.55
N SER A 302 1.81 6.47 1.67
CA SER A 302 3.16 7.00 1.81
C SER A 302 4.14 5.84 2.01
N PHE A 303 4.81 5.41 0.94
CA PHE A 303 5.73 4.29 0.94
C PHE A 303 7.15 4.76 1.27
N PHE A 304 7.73 4.22 2.34
CA PHE A 304 9.14 4.36 2.67
C PHE A 304 9.94 3.28 1.96
N LYS A 305 10.63 3.68 0.90
CA LYS A 305 11.44 2.79 0.06
C LYS A 305 12.58 3.57 -0.58
N THR A 306 13.74 2.95 -0.71
CA THR A 306 14.87 3.58 -1.42
C THR A 306 14.52 3.72 -2.90
N HIS A 307 14.63 4.94 -3.44
CA HIS A 307 14.45 5.16 -4.88
C HIS A 307 15.71 4.80 -5.66
N LEU A 308 15.53 4.47 -6.94
CA LEU A 308 16.60 4.10 -7.87
C LEU A 308 17.42 5.32 -8.31
N LEU A 309 18.03 6.01 -7.35
CA LEU A 309 19.05 7.02 -7.65
C LEU A 309 20.39 6.30 -7.89
N PRO A 310 21.24 6.80 -8.81
CA PRO A 310 22.53 6.16 -9.13
C PRO A 310 23.40 5.90 -7.89
N GLU A 311 23.32 6.82 -6.93
CA GLU A 311 24.06 6.81 -5.66
C GLU A 311 23.68 5.62 -4.75
N ASN A 312 22.44 5.15 -4.85
CA ASN A 312 21.88 4.08 -4.02
C ASN A 312 21.72 2.75 -4.78
N ALA A 313 21.97 2.73 -6.09
CA ALA A 313 21.69 1.59 -6.95
C ALA A 313 22.53 0.34 -6.60
N SER A 314 23.70 0.52 -5.98
CA SER A 314 24.61 -0.56 -5.57
C SER A 314 24.47 -0.95 -4.10
N ARG A 315 23.64 -0.27 -3.31
CA ARG A 315 23.46 -0.60 -1.89
C ARG A 315 22.81 -1.97 -1.77
N LEU A 316 23.46 -2.84 -0.99
CA LEU A 316 22.97 -4.17 -0.67
C LEU A 316 22.18 -4.14 0.63
N TYR A 317 21.02 -4.78 0.61
CA TYR A 317 20.19 -5.06 1.77
C TYR A 317 20.14 -6.57 2.00
N GLY A 318 20.33 -6.97 3.24
CA GLY A 318 20.34 -8.35 3.71
C GLY A 318 19.93 -8.41 5.18
N PRO A 319 19.81 -9.63 5.75
CA PRO A 319 19.61 -9.81 7.18
C PRO A 319 20.62 -8.98 7.99
N ILE A 320 20.13 -8.15 8.90
CA ILE A 320 20.94 -7.32 9.79
C ILE A 320 21.87 -8.22 10.61
N LYS A 321 23.16 -7.87 10.61
CA LYS A 321 24.23 -8.71 11.19
C LYS A 321 24.04 -8.92 12.70
N GLU A 322 23.52 -7.92 13.38
CA GLU A 322 23.22 -7.93 14.82
C GLU A 322 22.01 -8.83 15.17
N LEU A 323 21.16 -9.16 14.20
CA LEU A 323 19.98 -10.01 14.40
C LEU A 323 20.23 -11.49 14.08
N ILE A 324 21.34 -11.80 13.41
CA ILE A 324 21.70 -13.17 13.03
C ILE A 324 22.67 -13.80 14.03
N SER A 325 22.58 -15.11 14.20
CA SER A 325 23.47 -15.91 15.05
C SER A 325 23.46 -17.37 14.59
N GLN A 326 24.25 -18.24 15.24
CA GLN A 326 24.17 -19.68 14.98
C GLN A 326 22.76 -20.27 15.26
N LYS A 327 22.01 -19.67 16.19
CA LYS A 327 20.64 -20.09 16.51
C LYS A 327 19.57 -19.40 15.66
N ASN A 328 19.92 -18.30 15.00
CA ASN A 328 19.07 -17.54 14.09
C ASN A 328 19.85 -17.25 12.80
N PRO A 329 20.10 -18.24 11.94
CA PRO A 329 20.88 -18.05 10.72
C PRO A 329 20.18 -17.08 9.76
N PRO A 330 20.92 -16.47 8.82
CA PRO A 330 20.30 -15.66 7.77
C PRO A 330 19.32 -16.52 6.96
N LEU A 331 18.10 -16.02 6.81
CA LEU A 331 17.04 -16.66 6.03
C LEU A 331 17.02 -16.15 4.59
N TYR A 332 17.68 -15.02 4.32
CA TYR A 332 17.62 -14.34 3.04
C TYR A 332 19.02 -14.04 2.49
N ARG A 333 19.16 -14.12 1.17
CA ARG A 333 20.30 -13.58 0.43
C ARG A 333 20.19 -12.05 0.32
N GLU A 334 21.35 -11.41 0.20
CA GLU A 334 21.42 -9.97 -0.06
C GLU A 334 20.86 -9.61 -1.45
N THR A 335 20.32 -8.41 -1.58
CA THR A 335 19.79 -7.88 -2.84
C THR A 335 19.95 -6.36 -2.91
N THR A 336 19.93 -5.80 -4.12
CA THR A 336 19.81 -4.35 -4.31
C THR A 336 18.33 -3.96 -4.39
N THR A 337 17.99 -2.72 -4.06
CA THR A 337 16.61 -2.23 -4.26
C THR A 337 16.20 -2.30 -5.74
N LYS A 338 17.15 -2.11 -6.66
CA LYS A 338 16.91 -2.24 -8.11
C LYS A 338 16.46 -3.63 -8.50
N ASP A 339 17.19 -4.65 -8.07
CA ASP A 339 16.90 -6.03 -8.41
C ASP A 339 15.62 -6.50 -7.71
N PHE A 340 15.44 -6.10 -6.45
CA PHE A 340 14.22 -6.39 -5.70
C PHE A 340 12.98 -5.84 -6.40
N VAL A 341 12.98 -4.53 -6.71
CA VAL A 341 11.83 -3.85 -7.32
C VAL A 341 11.57 -4.34 -8.74
N SER A 342 12.62 -4.63 -9.51
CA SER A 342 12.50 -5.16 -10.87
C SER A 342 11.92 -6.59 -10.88
N ASN A 343 12.33 -7.44 -9.92
CA ASN A 343 11.73 -8.76 -9.72
C ASN A 343 10.27 -8.66 -9.25
N TYR A 344 9.95 -7.68 -8.40
CA TYR A 344 8.58 -7.43 -7.94
C TYR A 344 7.64 -7.05 -9.08
N TYR A 345 8.02 -6.08 -9.92
CA TYR A 345 7.16 -5.64 -11.01
C TYR A 345 7.10 -6.62 -12.20
N SER A 346 8.15 -7.41 -12.44
CA SER A 346 8.13 -8.41 -13.52
C SER A 346 7.20 -9.60 -13.24
N LYS A 347 6.90 -9.87 -11.97
CA LYS A 347 6.09 -11.02 -11.54
C LYS A 347 4.65 -10.68 -11.18
N GLY A 348 4.31 -9.39 -11.12
CA GLY A 348 2.98 -8.92 -10.71
C GLY A 348 2.77 -8.89 -9.19
N LEU A 349 1.69 -8.21 -8.77
CA LEU A 349 1.38 -7.95 -7.36
C LEU A 349 1.06 -9.22 -6.54
N ASP A 350 0.69 -10.31 -7.21
CA ASP A 350 0.25 -11.55 -6.56
C ASP A 350 1.42 -12.48 -6.17
N CYS A 351 2.66 -12.14 -6.54
CA CYS A 351 3.84 -13.00 -6.33
C CYS A 351 4.75 -12.49 -5.19
N LYS A 352 5.08 -13.37 -4.24
CA LYS A 352 5.99 -13.06 -3.12
C LYS A 352 7.44 -12.98 -3.60
N THR A 353 7.88 -11.79 -3.98
CA THR A 353 9.27 -11.52 -4.40
C THR A 353 10.29 -12.00 -3.37
N LEU A 354 9.94 -11.87 -2.08
CA LEU A 354 10.76 -12.28 -0.96
C LEU A 354 11.08 -13.80 -0.93
N GLN A 355 10.18 -14.67 -1.45
CA GLN A 355 10.43 -16.12 -1.48
C GLN A 355 11.64 -16.50 -2.33
N TYR A 356 11.93 -15.72 -3.38
CA TYR A 356 13.09 -15.96 -4.24
C TYR A 356 14.41 -15.54 -3.61
N LEU A 357 14.37 -14.85 -2.48
CA LEU A 357 15.55 -14.47 -1.73
C LEU A 357 15.82 -15.41 -0.57
N LYS A 358 14.93 -16.37 -0.26
CA LYS A 358 15.18 -17.33 0.83
C LYS A 358 16.39 -18.23 0.53
N LEU A 359 17.18 -18.51 1.56
CA LEU A 359 18.36 -19.39 1.53
C LEU A 359 18.01 -20.86 1.74
#